data_AF-A0A443QXI8-F1
#
_entry.id   AF-A0A443QXI8-F1
#
_cell.length_a   1.000
_cell.length_b   1.000
_cell.length_c   1.000
_cell.angle_alpha   90.00
_cell.angle_beta   90.00
_cell.angle_gamma   90.00
#
_symmetry.space_group_name_H-M   'P 1'
#
loop_
_entity.id
_entity.type
_entity.pdbx_description
1 polymer ?
#
loop_
_entity_poly.entity_id
_entity_poly.type
_entity_poly.pdbx_seq_one_letter_code
_entity_poly.pdbx_strand_id
1 'polypeptide(L)'
;MYVANGKMRCRKTKLTAITGLAIQGGKRGIWDAQLLKIPPVSPSIINCCLIKVDYNIHISLESGIPVDISIDLPIVIGTVPLRSRPPRYTQNESLHYRRPRISPPMLPSYSSLDDLSQDEPPPSYAECISGSVDIRDDDDGDIMGDTLFTPMYTYVNAFELPPPPSYSEVQCHINNSFRN
;
A
#
# COMPACT_ATOMS: atom_id res chain seq x y z
N MET A 1 9.33 14.78 -6.40
CA MET A 1 9.94 16.13 -6.35
C MET A 1 10.31 16.42 -4.91
N TYR A 2 11.43 17.09 -4.68
CA TYR A 2 11.81 17.57 -3.35
C TYR A 2 12.50 18.92 -3.44
N VAL A 3 12.48 19.67 -2.34
CA VAL A 3 13.16 20.96 -2.19
C VAL A 3 14.27 20.80 -1.15
N ALA A 4 15.49 21.14 -1.52
CA ALA A 4 16.65 21.16 -0.63
C ALA A 4 17.54 22.36 -0.97
N ASN A 5 18.03 23.07 0.05
CA ASN A 5 18.88 24.27 -0.11
C ASN A 5 18.30 25.31 -1.09
N GLY A 6 16.99 25.55 -1.03
CA GLY A 6 16.27 26.48 -1.91
C GLY A 6 16.15 26.02 -3.37
N LYS A 7 16.64 24.83 -3.72
CA LYS A 7 16.56 24.25 -5.07
C LYS A 7 15.52 23.14 -5.10
N MET A 8 14.72 23.13 -6.16
CA MET A 8 13.74 22.08 -6.42
C MET A 8 14.34 21.04 -7.37
N ARG A 9 14.23 19.76 -7.01
CA ARG A 9 14.67 18.61 -7.81
C ARG A 9 13.48 17.71 -8.09
N CYS A 10 13.38 17.21 -9.32
CA CYS A 10 12.33 16.27 -9.72
C CYS A 10 12.96 15.07 -10.42
N ARG A 11 12.71 13.87 -9.87
CA ARG A 11 13.07 12.59 -10.48
C ARG A 11 11.78 11.91 -10.91
N LYS A 12 11.71 11.49 -12.18
CA LYS A 12 10.64 10.66 -12.73
C LYS A 12 11.19 9.26 -13.00
N THR A 13 10.42 8.23 -12.69
CA THR A 13 10.85 6.83 -12.88
C THR A 13 9.66 5.98 -13.28
N LYS A 14 9.83 5.16 -14.32
CA LYS A 14 8.84 4.19 -14.77
C LYS A 14 8.86 3.00 -13.80
N LEU A 15 7.72 2.68 -13.19
CA LEU A 15 7.64 1.62 -12.18
C LEU A 15 7.26 0.27 -12.75
N THR A 16 6.21 0.25 -13.57
CA THR A 16 5.62 -0.95 -14.17
C THR A 16 5.01 -0.57 -15.51
N ALA A 17 4.92 -1.52 -16.44
CA ALA A 17 4.27 -1.31 -17.71
C ALA A 17 3.78 -2.60 -18.33
N ILE A 18 2.78 -2.44 -19.18
CA ILE A 18 2.15 -3.46 -19.99
C ILE A 18 2.07 -2.92 -21.41
N THR A 19 2.29 -3.79 -22.38
CA THR A 19 2.17 -3.45 -23.80
C THR A 19 1.14 -4.37 -24.42
N GLY A 20 0.12 -3.78 -25.04
CA GLY A 20 -0.90 -4.53 -25.75
C GLY A 20 -0.43 -5.01 -27.12
N LEU A 21 -1.27 -5.80 -27.78
CA LEU A 21 -1.04 -6.18 -29.17
C LEU A 21 -1.19 -4.98 -30.10
N ALA A 22 -0.50 -5.03 -31.24
CA ALA A 22 -0.63 -4.04 -32.29
C ALA A 22 -2.08 -3.98 -32.81
N ILE A 23 -2.62 -2.76 -32.92
CA ILE A 23 -3.97 -2.53 -33.42
C ILE A 23 -3.89 -2.23 -34.91
N GLN A 24 -4.53 -3.06 -35.74
CA GLN A 24 -4.57 -2.86 -37.18
C GLN A 24 -5.44 -1.64 -37.56
N GLY A 25 -5.15 -1.01 -38.70
CA GLY A 25 -5.91 0.14 -39.19
C GLY A 25 -7.42 -0.16 -39.28
N GLY A 26 -8.24 0.76 -38.76
CA GLY A 26 -9.70 0.62 -38.72
C GLY A 26 -10.23 -0.43 -37.73
N LYS A 27 -9.36 -1.04 -36.91
CA LYS A 27 -9.76 -1.93 -35.81
C LYS A 27 -9.71 -1.21 -34.46
N ARG A 28 -10.31 -1.84 -33.45
CA ARG A 28 -10.34 -1.37 -32.07
C ARG A 28 -9.76 -2.45 -31.16
N GLY A 29 -8.77 -2.08 -30.36
CA GLY A 29 -8.32 -2.87 -29.22
C GLY A 29 -9.10 -2.47 -27.97
N ILE A 30 -9.43 -3.44 -27.12
CA ILE A 30 -10.08 -3.22 -25.81
C ILE A 30 -9.18 -3.86 -24.76
N TRP A 31 -8.85 -3.12 -23.71
CA TRP A 31 -8.18 -3.65 -22.53
C TRP A 31 -9.23 -3.76 -21.43
N ASP A 32 -9.58 -5.00 -21.09
CA ASP A 32 -10.54 -5.29 -20.04
C ASP A 32 -9.82 -5.94 -18.86
N ALA A 33 -9.99 -5.37 -17.67
CA ALA A 33 -9.39 -5.81 -16.41
C ALA A 33 -7.86 -6.12 -16.47
N GLN A 34 -7.12 -5.41 -17.32
CA GLN A 34 -5.69 -5.67 -17.51
C GLN A 34 -4.92 -5.32 -16.23
N LEU A 35 -4.27 -6.32 -15.63
CA LEU A 35 -3.55 -6.16 -14.37
C LEU A 35 -2.25 -5.35 -14.58
N LEU A 36 -2.16 -4.20 -13.91
CA LEU A 36 -0.94 -3.41 -13.79
C LEU A 36 -0.46 -3.46 -12.34
N LYS A 37 0.50 -4.35 -12.06
CA LYS A 37 0.98 -4.59 -10.69
C LYS A 37 1.85 -3.42 -10.20
N ILE A 38 1.44 -2.81 -9.10
CA ILE A 38 2.22 -1.78 -8.40
C ILE A 38 3.34 -2.46 -7.60
N PRO A 39 4.62 -2.12 -7.83
CA PRO A 39 5.73 -2.67 -7.05
C PRO A 39 5.83 -2.02 -5.65
N PRO A 40 6.70 -2.51 -4.75
CA PRO A 40 6.98 -1.83 -3.48
C PRO A 40 7.53 -0.42 -3.72
N VAL A 41 6.69 0.58 -3.45
CA VAL A 41 7.00 2.00 -3.62
C VAL A 41 6.41 2.80 -2.47
N SER A 42 6.92 4.03 -2.30
CA SER A 42 6.35 4.97 -1.35
C SER A 42 4.87 5.24 -1.62
N PRO A 43 4.07 5.51 -0.58
CA PRO A 43 2.76 6.09 -0.80
C PRO A 43 2.87 7.48 -1.45
N SER A 44 1.77 7.94 -2.04
CA SER A 44 1.65 9.32 -2.53
C SER A 44 1.83 10.32 -1.39
N ILE A 45 2.57 11.39 -1.65
CA ILE A 45 2.78 12.49 -0.70
C ILE A 45 2.23 13.76 -1.35
N ILE A 46 0.99 14.09 -1.02
CA ILE A 46 0.24 15.22 -1.63
C ILE A 46 0.25 16.48 -0.76
N ASN A 47 0.38 16.33 0.56
CA ASN A 47 0.23 17.40 1.55
C ASN A 47 1.53 17.67 2.31
N CYS A 48 2.63 17.89 1.61
CA CYS A 48 3.93 18.21 2.21
C CYS A 48 4.63 19.31 1.40
N CYS A 49 5.24 20.28 2.08
CA CYS A 49 5.93 21.41 1.46
C CYS A 49 7.38 21.09 1.05
N LEU A 50 7.98 20.04 1.61
CA LEU A 50 9.38 19.66 1.35
C LEU A 50 9.51 18.64 0.22
N ILE A 51 8.62 17.63 0.21
CA ILE A 51 8.70 16.48 -0.68
C ILE A 51 7.30 16.18 -1.22
N LYS A 52 7.22 15.93 -2.51
CA LYS A 52 6.00 15.52 -3.20
C LYS A 52 6.23 14.26 -4.01
N VAL A 53 5.34 13.28 -3.84
CA VAL A 53 5.35 12.01 -4.57
C VAL A 53 4.01 11.86 -5.26
N ASP A 54 4.01 12.03 -6.58
CA ASP A 54 2.84 11.92 -7.45
C ASP A 54 3.03 10.70 -8.37
N TYR A 55 1.92 10.04 -8.71
CA TYR A 55 1.89 8.91 -9.63
C TYR A 55 0.86 9.15 -10.73
N ASN A 56 1.24 8.84 -11.96
CA ASN A 56 0.35 8.85 -13.12
C ASN A 56 0.38 7.48 -13.79
N ILE A 57 -0.77 7.03 -14.29
CA ILE A 57 -0.82 5.99 -15.32
C ILE A 57 -0.63 6.70 -16.66
N HIS A 58 0.49 6.40 -17.32
CA HIS A 58 0.80 6.91 -18.65
C HIS A 58 0.31 5.92 -19.70
N ILE A 59 -0.65 6.33 -20.52
CA ILE A 59 -1.19 5.55 -21.63
C ILE A 59 -0.68 6.19 -22.91
N SER A 60 0.10 5.47 -23.69
CA SER A 60 0.63 5.97 -24.97
C SER A 60 0.36 5.00 -26.11
N LEU A 61 0.18 5.56 -27.31
CA LEU A 61 0.12 4.82 -28.55
C LEU A 61 1.42 5.04 -29.32
N GLU A 62 2.21 3.97 -29.44
CA GLU A 62 3.37 3.95 -30.31
C GLU A 62 2.90 3.85 -31.77
N SER A 63 2.74 5.00 -32.41
CA SER A 63 2.43 5.08 -33.84
C SER A 63 3.72 5.34 -34.62
N GLY A 64 3.84 4.78 -35.82
CA GLY A 64 4.94 5.11 -36.74
C GLY A 64 4.89 6.53 -37.29
N ILE A 65 3.98 7.37 -36.81
CA ILE A 65 3.80 8.77 -37.17
C ILE A 65 4.53 9.61 -36.11
N PRO A 66 5.18 10.73 -36.48
CA PRO A 66 5.85 11.63 -35.53
C PRO A 66 4.85 12.48 -34.72
N VAL A 67 3.87 11.83 -34.10
CA VAL A 67 2.88 12.42 -33.21
C VAL A 67 2.86 11.58 -31.94
N ASP A 68 3.08 12.24 -30.80
CA ASP A 68 2.92 11.63 -29.49
C ASP A 68 1.44 11.65 -29.11
N ILE A 69 0.84 10.47 -29.06
CA ILE A 69 -0.55 10.28 -28.63
C ILE A 69 -0.49 9.62 -27.26
N SER A 70 -0.63 10.43 -26.21
CA SER A 70 -0.58 9.95 -24.83
C SER A 70 -1.55 10.67 -23.90
N ILE A 71 -1.91 9.99 -22.81
CA ILE A 71 -2.79 10.49 -21.74
C ILE A 71 -2.15 10.12 -20.40
N ASP A 72 -2.05 11.09 -19.50
CA ASP A 72 -1.66 10.89 -18.11
C ASP A 72 -2.89 10.91 -17.20
N LEU A 73 -3.13 9.82 -16.49
CA LEU A 73 -4.20 9.71 -15.50
C LEU A 73 -3.59 9.75 -14.08
N PRO A 74 -3.82 10.80 -13.29
CA PRO A 74 -3.28 10.87 -11.93
C PRO A 74 -3.93 9.82 -11.03
N ILE A 75 -3.11 9.15 -10.21
CA ILE A 75 -3.56 8.17 -9.22
C ILE A 75 -2.93 8.44 -7.86
N VAL A 76 -3.59 7.94 -6.81
CA VAL A 76 -3.09 7.99 -5.43
C VAL A 76 -2.74 6.58 -4.99
N ILE A 77 -1.49 6.35 -4.59
CA ILE A 77 -1.05 5.11 -3.97
C ILE A 77 -1.10 5.31 -2.46
N GLY A 78 -2.01 4.60 -1.79
CA GLY A 78 -2.16 4.63 -0.34
C GLY A 78 -1.31 3.59 0.39
N THR A 79 -1.35 3.63 1.71
CA THR A 79 -0.91 2.54 2.57
C THR A 79 -2.08 1.60 2.88
N VAL A 80 -1.79 0.39 3.34
CA VAL A 80 -2.83 -0.53 3.83
C VAL A 80 -3.52 0.12 5.03
N PRO A 81 -4.85 0.31 5.01
CA PRO A 81 -5.57 0.83 6.16
C PRO A 81 -5.35 -0.05 7.39
N LEU A 82 -5.19 0.56 8.55
CA LEU A 82 -5.13 -0.16 9.82
C LEU A 82 -6.46 -0.92 10.00
N ARG A 83 -6.39 -2.26 10.08
CA ARG A 83 -7.58 -3.09 10.31
C ARG A 83 -8.05 -2.87 11.75
N SER A 84 -9.28 -2.39 11.92
CA SER A 84 -9.91 -2.33 13.25
C SER A 84 -10.27 -3.74 13.68
N ARG A 85 -9.91 -4.14 14.92
CA ARG A 85 -10.25 -5.46 15.47
C ARG A 85 -11.77 -5.70 15.39
N PRO A 86 -12.27 -6.74 14.69
CA PRO A 86 -13.67 -7.09 14.77
C PRO A 86 -13.99 -7.53 16.21
N PRO A 87 -15.07 -7.04 16.83
CA PRO A 87 -15.34 -7.26 18.26
C PRO A 87 -15.65 -8.72 18.66
N ARG A 88 -15.75 -9.67 17.72
CA ARG A 88 -16.08 -11.08 18.01
C ARG A 88 -15.53 -12.01 16.91
N TYR A 89 -14.28 -12.45 17.01
CA TYR A 89 -13.88 -13.72 16.40
C TYR A 89 -13.97 -14.79 17.49
N THR A 90 -15.02 -15.62 17.43
CA THR A 90 -15.08 -16.86 18.20
C THR A 90 -14.01 -17.79 17.65
N GLN A 91 -12.98 -18.01 18.46
CA GLN A 91 -11.90 -18.96 18.23
C GLN A 91 -12.48 -20.36 18.03
N ASN A 92 -12.57 -20.81 16.78
CA ASN A 92 -12.56 -22.23 16.49
C ASN A 92 -11.12 -22.72 16.66
N GLU A 93 -10.97 -23.59 17.65
CA GLU A 93 -9.75 -24.23 18.11
C GLU A 93 -9.03 -25.00 17.00
N SER A 94 -7.72 -25.24 17.19
CA SER A 94 -6.74 -25.98 16.35
C SER A 94 -6.12 -25.17 15.19
N LEU A 95 -4.85 -24.74 15.25
CA LEU A 95 -3.64 -25.55 15.39
C LEU A 95 -2.59 -24.90 16.29
N HIS A 96 -2.09 -25.67 17.25
CA HIS A 96 -1.13 -25.27 18.27
C HIS A 96 0.31 -25.22 17.72
N TYR A 97 0.88 -24.03 17.53
CA TYR A 97 2.34 -23.85 17.64
C TYR A 97 2.70 -23.62 19.11
N ARG A 98 3.11 -24.70 19.76
CA ARG A 98 3.47 -24.71 21.19
C ARG A 98 4.86 -24.10 21.38
N ARG A 99 4.94 -22.80 21.71
CA ARG A 99 6.18 -22.21 22.28
C ARG A 99 6.48 -22.86 23.64
N PRO A 100 7.75 -23.13 24.00
CA PRO A 100 8.11 -23.53 25.36
C PRO A 100 7.83 -22.36 26.31
N ARG A 101 6.88 -22.53 27.24
CA ARG A 101 6.63 -21.57 28.31
C ARG A 101 7.66 -21.80 29.41
N ILE A 102 8.64 -20.91 29.52
CA ILE A 102 9.45 -20.80 30.74
C ILE A 102 8.62 -19.98 31.73
N SER A 103 8.16 -20.61 32.81
CA SER A 103 7.36 -19.97 33.87
C SER A 103 8.28 -19.24 34.86
N PRO A 104 8.14 -17.92 35.07
CA PRO A 104 8.68 -17.26 36.26
C PRO A 104 7.79 -17.57 37.50
N PRO A 105 8.35 -17.54 38.73
CA PRO A 105 7.58 -17.77 39.95
C PRO A 105 6.56 -16.65 40.22
N MET A 106 5.44 -17.05 40.82
CA MET A 106 4.19 -16.29 40.94
C MET A 106 4.32 -14.93 41.66
N LEU A 107 3.73 -13.89 41.05
CA LEU A 107 3.33 -12.64 41.73
C LEU A 107 1.79 -12.56 41.79
N PRO A 108 1.21 -11.83 42.77
CA PRO A 108 -0.21 -11.91 43.09
C PRO A 108 -1.10 -11.25 42.02
N SER A 109 -2.31 -11.80 41.90
CA SER A 109 -3.43 -11.41 41.04
C SER A 109 -3.52 -9.90 40.76
N TYR A 110 -3.19 -9.51 39.53
CA TYR A 110 -3.89 -8.42 38.86
C TYR A 110 -5.01 -9.05 38.03
N SER A 111 -6.21 -8.52 38.20
CA SER A 111 -7.44 -8.97 37.55
C SER A 111 -7.24 -9.29 36.08
N SER A 112 -7.77 -10.44 35.70
CA SER A 112 -7.78 -11.03 34.36
C SER A 112 -8.41 -10.09 33.34
N LEU A 113 -7.61 -9.20 32.77
CA LEU A 113 -7.80 -8.67 31.42
C LEU A 113 -6.75 -9.35 30.55
N ASP A 114 -6.86 -10.68 30.40
CA ASP A 114 -6.32 -11.37 29.22
C ASP A 114 -7.15 -10.89 28.02
N ASP A 115 -6.93 -9.63 27.62
CA ASP A 115 -7.17 -9.17 26.27
C ASP A 115 -6.31 -10.07 25.40
N LEU A 116 -6.97 -11.03 24.76
CA LEU A 116 -6.41 -11.86 23.71
C LEU A 116 -5.92 -10.94 22.59
N SER A 117 -4.72 -10.37 22.77
CA SER A 117 -3.93 -9.81 21.69
C SER A 117 -3.51 -10.97 20.81
N GLN A 118 -4.42 -11.42 19.95
CA GLN A 118 -4.03 -12.18 18.78
C GLN A 118 -3.06 -11.26 18.02
N ASP A 119 -1.77 -11.56 18.14
CA ASP A 119 -0.69 -10.97 17.36
C ASP A 119 -0.95 -11.26 15.88
N GLU A 120 -1.80 -10.45 15.23
CA GLU A 120 -1.82 -10.42 13.77
C GLU A 120 -0.42 -10.01 13.33
N PRO A 121 0.27 -10.81 12.51
CA PRO A 121 1.62 -10.47 12.08
C PRO A 121 1.59 -9.10 11.40
N PRO A 122 2.65 -8.29 11.58
CA PRO A 122 2.74 -6.99 10.93
C PRO A 122 2.59 -7.15 9.40
N PRO A 123 2.14 -6.11 8.69
CA PRO A 123 2.09 -6.13 7.23
C PRO A 123 3.42 -6.59 6.64
N SER A 124 3.38 -7.30 5.51
CA SER A 124 4.61 -7.62 4.79
C SER A 124 5.27 -6.32 4.30
N TYR A 125 6.58 -6.20 4.51
CA TYR A 125 7.38 -5.10 3.98
C TYR A 125 8.28 -5.61 2.86
N ALA A 126 8.51 -4.79 1.85
CA ALA A 126 9.41 -5.10 0.75
C ALA A 126 10.28 -3.90 0.40
N GLU A 127 11.51 -4.18 -0.05
CA GLU A 127 12.50 -3.18 -0.46
C GLU A 127 11.98 -2.37 -1.64
N CYS A 128 12.19 -1.06 -1.58
CA CYS A 128 11.88 -0.16 -2.66
C CYS A 128 12.63 -0.56 -3.93
N ILE A 129 11.92 -0.61 -5.05
CA ILE A 129 12.54 -0.92 -6.35
C ILE A 129 13.52 0.15 -6.86
N SER A 130 13.64 1.28 -6.17
CA SER A 130 14.64 2.31 -6.49
C SER A 130 16.05 1.93 -6.04
N GLY A 131 16.20 0.86 -5.24
CA GLY A 131 17.47 0.39 -4.69
C GLY A 131 18.00 1.26 -3.55
N SER A 132 19.19 0.89 -3.06
CA SER A 132 19.87 1.62 -1.99
C SER A 132 20.32 3.00 -2.45
N VAL A 133 20.26 3.95 -1.53
CA VAL A 133 20.85 5.28 -1.69
C VAL A 133 21.86 5.47 -0.57
N ASP A 134 23.01 6.06 -0.90
CA ASP A 134 24.00 6.48 0.10
C ASP A 134 23.43 7.69 0.84
N ILE A 135 23.26 7.57 2.16
CA ILE A 135 22.66 8.61 3.01
C ILE A 135 23.67 9.61 3.55
N ARG A 136 24.94 9.48 3.16
CA ARG A 136 26.00 10.41 3.56
C ARG A 136 25.82 11.77 2.94
N ASP A 137 26.08 12.79 3.74
CA ASP A 137 26.25 14.16 3.29
C ASP A 137 27.72 14.44 2.95
N ASP A 138 27.98 15.49 2.16
CA ASP A 138 29.33 15.85 1.70
C ASP A 138 30.29 16.21 2.86
N ASP A 139 29.74 16.59 4.02
CA ASP A 139 30.48 16.95 5.24
C ASP A 139 30.68 15.77 6.21
N ASP A 140 30.14 14.59 5.90
CA ASP A 140 30.30 13.41 6.73
C ASP A 140 31.74 12.87 6.64
N GLY A 141 32.37 12.68 7.79
CA GLY A 141 33.67 12.02 7.88
C GLY A 141 33.58 10.51 7.63
N ASP A 142 34.63 9.78 8.03
CA ASP A 142 34.61 8.31 7.96
C ASP A 142 33.57 7.73 8.94
N ILE A 143 32.41 7.35 8.41
CA ILE A 143 31.35 6.67 9.14
C ILE A 143 31.68 5.18 9.21
N MET A 144 31.72 4.63 10.42
CA MET A 144 31.86 3.19 10.64
C MET A 144 30.48 2.52 10.51
N GLY A 145 30.18 1.92 9.36
CA GLY A 145 28.93 1.19 9.12
C GLY A 145 28.53 1.16 7.64
N ASP A 146 27.41 0.51 7.34
CA ASP A 146 26.79 0.58 6.02
C ASP A 146 25.96 1.86 5.91
N THR A 147 26.26 2.69 4.92
CA THR A 147 25.54 3.93 4.63
C THR A 147 24.54 3.78 3.49
N LEU A 148 24.47 2.58 2.89
CA LEU A 148 23.49 2.26 1.87
C LEU A 148 22.15 1.93 2.53
N PHE A 149 21.19 2.84 2.38
CA PHE A 149 19.84 2.64 2.88
C PHE A 149 18.88 2.33 1.73
N THR A 150 18.20 1.18 1.80
CA THR A 150 17.03 0.88 0.97
C THR A 150 15.76 1.02 1.80
N PRO A 151 14.85 1.96 1.48
CA PRO A 151 13.60 2.09 2.20
C PRO A 151 12.70 0.87 1.96
N MET A 152 12.04 0.42 3.02
CA MET A 152 11.07 -0.68 3.00
C MET A 152 9.65 -0.13 3.06
N TYR A 153 8.76 -0.62 2.21
CA TYR A 153 7.35 -0.20 2.19
C TYR A 153 6.42 -1.37 2.45
N THR A 154 5.27 -1.07 3.08
CA THR A 154 4.19 -2.04 3.23
C THR A 154 3.76 -2.52 1.85
N TYR A 155 3.84 -3.81 1.60
CA TYR A 155 3.58 -4.40 0.30
C TYR A 155 2.74 -5.66 0.45
N VAL A 156 1.59 -5.67 -0.23
CA VAL A 156 0.62 -6.76 -0.13
C VAL A 156 0.86 -7.74 -1.27
N ASN A 157 1.36 -8.93 -0.95
CA ASN A 157 1.62 -9.98 -1.94
C ASN A 157 0.35 -10.62 -2.52
N ALA A 158 -0.76 -10.60 -1.76
CA ALA A 158 -2.08 -11.03 -2.19
C ALA A 158 -3.14 -10.24 -1.41
N PHE A 159 -4.05 -9.55 -2.11
CA PHE A 159 -5.25 -8.99 -1.50
C PHE A 159 -6.21 -10.12 -1.12
N GLU A 160 -5.90 -10.88 -0.07
CA GLU A 160 -6.94 -11.61 0.67
C GLU A 160 -7.70 -10.58 1.50
N LEU A 161 -8.52 -9.79 0.81
CA LEU A 161 -9.55 -9.03 1.48
C LEU A 161 -10.49 -10.07 2.12
N PRO A 162 -10.79 -9.99 3.43
CA PRO A 162 -11.87 -10.79 3.96
C PRO A 162 -13.13 -10.48 3.14
N PRO A 163 -14.00 -11.47 2.89
CA PRO A 163 -15.23 -11.24 2.15
C PRO A 163 -15.96 -10.04 2.77
N PRO A 164 -16.56 -9.15 1.95
CA PRO A 164 -17.29 -8.01 2.47
C PRO A 164 -18.32 -8.50 3.49
N PRO A 165 -18.55 -7.77 4.59
CA PRO A 165 -19.55 -8.17 5.58
C PRO A 165 -20.88 -8.39 4.87
N SER A 166 -21.62 -9.42 5.29
CA SER A 166 -22.93 -9.72 4.71
C SER A 166 -23.81 -8.48 4.81
N TYR A 167 -24.22 -7.95 3.66
CA TYR A 167 -25.08 -6.77 3.59
C TYR A 167 -26.44 -7.16 4.17
N SER A 168 -26.72 -6.69 5.38
CA SER A 168 -28.08 -6.66 5.91
C SER A 168 -28.64 -5.31 5.52
N GLU A 169 -29.61 -5.31 4.61
CA GLU A 169 -30.45 -4.13 4.39
C GLU A 169 -31.11 -3.79 5.72
N VAL A 170 -30.63 -2.72 6.36
CA VAL A 170 -31.36 -2.12 7.47
C VAL A 170 -32.55 -1.44 6.82
N GLN A 171 -33.67 -2.16 6.73
CA GLN A 171 -34.91 -1.65 6.20
C GLN A 171 -35.44 -0.58 7.16
N CYS A 172 -35.11 0.68 6.88
CA CYS A 172 -35.67 1.81 7.59
C CYS A 172 -37.19 1.79 7.36
N HIS A 173 -37.95 1.28 8.33
CA HIS A 173 -39.41 1.39 8.32
C HIS A 173 -39.78 2.88 8.45
N ILE A 174 -40.18 3.48 7.33
CA ILE A 174 -40.82 4.79 7.29
C ILE A 174 -42.21 4.62 7.91
N ASN A 175 -42.34 4.95 9.19
CA ASN A 175 -43.64 5.06 9.84
C ASN A 175 -44.34 6.33 9.34
N ASN A 176 -45.14 6.21 8.29
CA ASN A 176 -46.13 7.22 7.93
C ASN A 176 -47.28 7.19 8.94
N SER A 177 -47.14 7.96 10.02
CA SER A 177 -48.27 8.33 10.87
C SER A 177 -49.03 9.48 10.20
N PHE A 178 -49.97 9.16 9.32
CA PHE A 178 -51.13 10.01 9.07
C PHE A 178 -52.20 9.67 10.10
N ARG A 179 -52.53 10.61 10.99
CA ARG A 179 -53.81 10.62 11.69
C ARG A 179 -54.37 12.05 11.68
N ASN A 180 -55.66 12.07 11.35
CA ASN A 180 -56.59 13.20 11.22
C ASN A 180 -56.54 14.20 12.38
#